data_AF-A0A8H7PEL3-F1
#
_entry.id   AF-A0A8H7PEL3-F1
#
_cell.length_a   1.000
_cell.length_b   1.000
_cell.length_c   1.000
_cell.angle_alpha   90.00
_cell.angle_beta   90.00
_cell.angle_gamma   90.00
#
_symmetry.space_group_name_H-M   'P 1'
#
loop_
_entity.id
_entity.type
_entity.pdbx_description
1 polymer ?
#
loop_
_entity_poly.entity_id
_entity_poly.type
_entity_poly.pdbx_seq_one_letter_code
_entity_poly.pdbx_strand_id
1 'polypeptide(L)'
;MSEKRLSGSRPSPSKGSLPHRRASLSLNTTALGVSTATTQSPKLGQVESLISPRRSRDQQKTWFQRSFDHSSSLLHDKPTHAAHHRLPRIFKQRWIQFFVLVYATFSVLLTFAHLCHWTFADNTVPEPVVEMVDWEPKRTYRSNDPASVIDDMTMSLRFSKAFSKALPGTVEYTQPYWRRAAVLPAPNDITLTTWVTSNNYEQLIQIADMWKGPMSITLHIEGNSPKTSPETVDLLDSIQTALSQEPSIVQYADIHLLLTPPSYSGALALSRNSDRNYARLFARTEFICYLPLELIPATNFRETLERNFDSFAPRLRAGDVFVVPTFAYSATESVREDHTWEAAAEDDNEDTGVEEDGEGEQHMTLVHEETIIPRTKQRLLHLVETGSMSLEDRHWPLGSGPTNFDKWRRADNLFAVEEYEVHYEPVIIESRIVQPWCSERFADNGAACLYATYLTGANFWVLPDDFVVRVKEQQQTILSSTETVIQNRLYAKFVWETCVHHARMLDAEGLWNTEKSRHAKASCSRVINSWGKGLVGE
;
A
#
# COMPACT_ATOMS: atom_id res chain seq x y z
N MET A 1 -24.78 -18.92 -57.16
CA MET A 1 -24.81 -20.11 -58.05
C MET A 1 -23.95 -21.18 -57.37
N SER A 2 -24.55 -22.35 -57.13
CA SER A 2 -24.01 -23.58 -56.52
C SER A 2 -23.71 -23.62 -55.01
N GLU A 3 -24.65 -24.30 -54.34
CA GLU A 3 -24.59 -24.93 -53.01
C GLU A 3 -23.48 -25.99 -52.88
N LYS A 4 -23.03 -26.25 -51.65
CA LYS A 4 -22.95 -27.62 -51.13
C LYS A 4 -22.96 -27.68 -49.60
N ARG A 5 -23.98 -28.39 -49.10
CA ARG A 5 -24.13 -28.98 -47.77
C ARG A 5 -22.89 -29.75 -47.32
N LEU A 6 -22.66 -29.83 -46.01
CA LEU A 6 -22.34 -31.10 -45.34
C LEU A 6 -22.92 -31.12 -43.92
N SER A 7 -23.70 -32.16 -43.70
CA SER A 7 -24.45 -32.56 -42.52
C SER A 7 -23.55 -33.18 -41.44
N GLY A 8 -23.94 -33.01 -40.18
CA GLY A 8 -23.38 -33.72 -39.04
C GLY A 8 -23.74 -35.20 -38.98
N SER A 9 -23.02 -35.94 -38.15
CA SER A 9 -23.49 -37.18 -37.54
C SER A 9 -22.74 -37.45 -36.23
N ARG A 10 -23.52 -37.57 -35.14
CA ARG A 10 -23.15 -38.28 -33.91
C ARG A 10 -23.29 -39.78 -34.15
N PRO A 11 -22.57 -40.60 -33.39
CA PRO A 11 -23.28 -41.59 -32.57
C PRO A 11 -22.72 -41.70 -31.13
N SER A 12 -23.63 -41.96 -30.20
CA SER A 12 -23.43 -42.45 -28.83
C SER A 12 -23.58 -44.00 -28.82
N PRO A 13 -23.59 -44.69 -27.66
CA PRO A 13 -22.60 -44.80 -26.58
C PRO A 13 -22.17 -46.29 -26.34
N SER A 14 -21.06 -46.55 -25.65
CA SER A 14 -20.81 -47.90 -25.08
C SER A 14 -20.11 -47.86 -23.73
N LYS A 15 -20.62 -48.70 -22.83
CA LYS A 15 -20.29 -48.89 -21.41
C LYS A 15 -18.98 -49.66 -21.20
N GLY A 16 -18.26 -49.28 -20.14
CA GLY A 16 -17.77 -50.20 -19.10
C GLY A 16 -16.36 -50.78 -19.23
N SER A 17 -15.44 -50.39 -18.34
CA SER A 17 -14.82 -51.29 -17.35
C SER A 17 -13.77 -50.56 -16.49
N LEU A 18 -13.89 -50.69 -15.17
CA LEU A 18 -12.90 -50.34 -14.13
C LEU A 18 -11.57 -51.11 -14.32
N PRO A 19 -10.47 -50.63 -13.72
CA PRO A 19 -10.06 -51.29 -12.49
C PRO A 19 -9.65 -50.37 -11.34
N HIS A 20 -9.87 -50.92 -10.14
CA HIS A 20 -9.45 -50.46 -8.83
C HIS A 20 -7.95 -50.14 -8.71
N ARG A 21 -7.62 -49.05 -8.01
CA ARG A 21 -6.48 -49.04 -7.08
C ARG A 21 -6.81 -48.19 -5.85
N ARG A 22 -6.91 -48.88 -4.70
CA ARG A 22 -6.86 -48.33 -3.35
C ARG A 22 -5.46 -47.75 -3.09
N ALA A 23 -5.39 -46.56 -2.51
CA ALA A 23 -4.25 -46.16 -1.69
C ALA A 23 -4.82 -45.64 -0.36
N SER A 24 -4.57 -46.44 0.67
CA SER A 24 -4.96 -46.26 2.05
C SER A 24 -4.08 -45.23 2.75
N LEU A 25 -4.73 -44.42 3.59
CA LEU A 25 -4.13 -43.74 4.73
C LEU A 25 -3.33 -44.71 5.60
N SER A 26 -2.10 -44.35 5.95
CA SER A 26 -1.41 -44.87 7.11
C SER A 26 -0.73 -43.72 7.86
N LEU A 27 -1.33 -43.36 9.00
CA LEU A 27 -0.66 -42.70 10.11
C LEU A 27 0.45 -43.63 10.60
N ASN A 28 1.67 -43.11 10.73
CA ASN A 28 2.69 -43.73 11.56
C ASN A 28 3.27 -42.68 12.52
N THR A 29 2.85 -42.84 13.77
CA THR A 29 3.44 -42.29 14.97
C THR A 29 4.62 -43.18 15.35
N THR A 30 5.81 -42.62 15.55
CA THR A 30 6.85 -43.25 16.36
C THR A 30 7.60 -42.17 17.13
N ALA A 31 7.47 -42.27 18.45
CA ALA A 31 8.19 -41.52 19.46
C ALA A 31 9.56 -42.16 19.75
N LEU A 32 10.44 -41.35 20.35
CA LEU A 32 11.49 -41.63 21.36
C LEU A 32 12.80 -40.90 20.98
N GLY A 33 13.21 -39.90 21.76
CA GLY A 33 14.29 -40.14 22.70
C GLY A 33 14.59 -38.91 23.55
N VAL A 34 14.23 -39.00 24.83
CA VAL A 34 14.70 -38.13 25.92
C VAL A 34 16.06 -38.67 26.38
N SER A 35 17.06 -37.79 26.53
CA SER A 35 18.18 -38.05 27.43
C SER A 35 18.53 -36.79 28.22
N THR A 36 18.41 -36.93 29.53
CA THR A 36 18.81 -36.02 30.60
C THR A 36 20.33 -35.93 30.71
N ALA A 37 20.85 -34.73 31.00
CA ALA A 37 22.12 -34.58 31.71
C ALA A 37 22.11 -33.29 32.56
N THR A 38 21.94 -33.52 33.85
CA THR A 38 22.27 -32.67 35.01
C THR A 38 23.73 -32.19 34.93
N THR A 39 24.07 -31.02 35.50
CA THR A 39 25.09 -30.84 36.56
C THR A 39 25.61 -29.39 36.68
N GLN A 40 25.34 -28.81 37.85
CA GLN A 40 26.13 -27.88 38.68
C GLN A 40 26.38 -26.42 38.27
N SER A 41 25.87 -25.57 39.15
CA SER A 41 26.30 -24.21 39.46
C SER A 41 27.69 -24.16 40.11
N PRO A 42 28.33 -22.98 40.12
CA PRO A 42 28.97 -22.49 41.34
C PRO A 42 28.38 -21.15 41.82
N LYS A 43 28.42 -20.98 43.14
CA LYS A 43 27.88 -19.88 43.93
C LYS A 43 28.96 -18.83 44.28
N LEU A 44 28.49 -17.57 44.31
CA LEU A 44 28.73 -16.47 45.27
C LEU A 44 30.07 -15.72 45.40
N GLY A 45 29.93 -14.39 45.34
CA GLY A 45 30.69 -13.34 46.06
C GLY A 45 30.32 -11.94 45.53
N GLN A 46 29.22 -11.31 45.99
CA GLN A 46 29.17 -10.09 46.84
C GLN A 46 30.27 -9.05 46.52
N VAL A 47 29.99 -7.76 46.22
CA VAL A 47 29.47 -6.71 47.12
C VAL A 47 28.85 -5.52 46.32
N GLU A 48 27.94 -4.82 46.99
CA GLU A 48 26.99 -3.74 46.65
C GLU A 48 27.51 -2.45 45.97
N SER A 49 26.66 -1.79 45.15
CA SER A 49 26.17 -0.42 45.42
C SER A 49 25.09 0.08 44.41
N LEU A 50 23.87 0.20 44.95
CA LEU A 50 22.90 1.32 44.85
C LEU A 50 22.66 2.05 43.50
N ILE A 51 21.50 1.80 42.87
CA ILE A 51 20.32 2.71 42.72
C ILE A 51 19.33 2.10 41.71
N SER A 52 18.09 1.86 42.16
CA SER A 52 16.92 1.39 41.37
C SER A 52 15.97 2.57 41.13
N PRO A 53 15.17 2.55 40.04
CA PRO A 53 13.74 2.39 40.29
C PRO A 53 13.03 1.48 39.26
N ARG A 54 12.67 0.27 39.69
CA ARG A 54 11.50 -0.48 39.18
C ARG A 54 10.26 -0.02 39.95
N ARG A 55 9.49 0.93 39.39
CA ARG A 55 8.16 1.28 39.91
C ARG A 55 7.31 1.91 38.82
N SER A 56 6.48 1.13 38.10
CA SER A 56 5.28 1.67 37.44
C SER A 56 4.26 0.64 36.90
N ARG A 57 4.46 -0.68 37.01
CA ARG A 57 3.50 -1.65 36.41
C ARG A 57 2.29 -2.04 37.26
N ASP A 58 2.25 -1.70 38.56
CA ASP A 58 1.13 -2.05 39.45
C ASP A 58 0.16 -0.90 39.77
N GLN A 59 0.46 0.33 39.36
CA GLN A 59 -0.45 1.48 39.54
C GLN A 59 -1.45 1.71 38.39
N GLN A 60 -1.21 1.16 37.20
CA GLN A 60 -2.15 1.33 36.08
C GLN A 60 -3.28 0.29 36.06
N LYS A 61 -3.07 -0.91 36.64
CA LYS A 61 -4.13 -1.92 36.77
C LYS A 61 -5.18 -1.57 37.83
N THR A 62 -4.81 -0.78 38.83
CA THR A 62 -5.69 -0.41 39.96
C THR A 62 -6.56 0.81 39.69
N TRP A 63 -6.28 1.60 38.64
CA TRP A 63 -7.11 2.73 38.24
C TRP A 63 -8.25 2.30 37.30
N PHE A 64 -7.98 1.42 36.33
CA PHE A 64 -8.99 0.93 35.37
C PHE A 64 -10.05 0.02 35.99
N GLN A 65 -9.70 -0.75 37.03
CA GLN A 65 -10.66 -1.62 37.74
C GLN A 65 -11.63 -0.82 38.64
N ARG A 66 -11.22 0.37 39.12
CA ARG A 66 -12.04 1.20 40.02
C ARG A 66 -13.14 2.01 39.33
N SER A 67 -13.07 2.18 38.01
CA SER A 67 -14.05 2.98 37.26
C SER A 67 -15.29 2.20 36.80
N PHE A 68 -15.28 0.86 36.89
CA PHE A 68 -16.40 0.02 36.41
C PHE A 68 -17.13 -0.77 37.52
N ASP A 69 -16.66 -0.77 38.77
CA ASP A 69 -17.29 -1.50 39.89
C ASP A 69 -18.36 -0.67 40.66
N HIS A 70 -19.03 0.30 40.03
CA HIS A 70 -20.11 1.06 40.68
C HIS A 70 -21.52 0.78 40.15
N SER A 71 -21.74 -0.37 39.50
CA SER A 71 -23.08 -0.72 39.04
C SER A 71 -23.43 -2.20 39.09
N SER A 72 -23.00 -2.95 40.12
CA SER A 72 -23.57 -4.29 40.38
C SER A 72 -23.14 -4.89 41.72
N SER A 73 -23.67 -4.41 42.85
CA SER A 73 -23.69 -5.21 44.09
C SER A 73 -24.60 -4.60 45.16
N LEU A 74 -25.89 -4.87 45.11
CA LEU A 74 -26.77 -4.72 46.28
C LEU A 74 -27.87 -5.78 46.27
N LEU A 75 -27.50 -7.06 46.28
CA LEU A 75 -28.40 -8.18 46.61
C LEU A 75 -27.59 -9.35 47.22
N HIS A 76 -27.22 -9.24 48.50
CA HIS A 76 -27.47 -10.24 49.55
C HIS A 76 -26.63 -9.90 50.79
N ASP A 77 -27.31 -9.47 51.85
CA ASP A 77 -26.99 -9.96 53.20
C ASP A 77 -28.21 -9.76 54.12
N LYS A 78 -28.62 -10.83 54.79
CA LYS A 78 -29.55 -10.78 55.94
C LYS A 78 -28.70 -10.52 57.19
N PRO A 79 -29.17 -9.69 58.14
CA PRO A 79 -29.82 -10.33 59.29
C PRO A 79 -31.03 -9.57 59.85
N THR A 80 -31.80 -10.35 60.60
CA THR A 80 -32.90 -10.03 61.50
C THR A 80 -32.68 -8.81 62.40
N HIS A 81 -33.64 -7.88 62.48
CA HIS A 81 -34.41 -7.51 63.68
C HIS A 81 -35.38 -6.36 63.34
N ALA A 82 -36.58 -6.44 63.92
CA ALA A 82 -37.68 -5.51 63.69
C ALA A 82 -37.33 -4.06 64.06
N ALA A 83 -37.48 -3.13 63.11
CA ALA A 83 -37.52 -1.70 63.39
C ALA A 83 -38.42 -0.99 62.36
N HIS A 84 -39.40 -0.24 62.89
CA HIS A 84 -40.44 0.46 62.16
C HIS A 84 -39.92 1.35 61.01
N HIS A 85 -40.48 1.18 59.81
CA HIS A 85 -40.31 2.08 58.67
C HIS A 85 -40.76 3.51 59.01
N ARG A 86 -39.82 4.46 59.06
CA ARG A 86 -40.08 5.88 58.79
C ARG A 86 -39.39 6.25 57.48
N LEU A 87 -40.18 6.48 56.43
CA LEU A 87 -39.73 7.07 55.17
C LEU A 87 -39.06 8.44 55.44
N PRO A 88 -37.94 8.76 54.75
CA PRO A 88 -37.23 10.01 54.98
C PRO A 88 -38.08 11.21 54.55
N ARG A 89 -38.13 12.21 55.42
CA ARG A 89 -38.87 13.49 55.34
C ARG A 89 -38.43 14.43 54.20
N ILE A 90 -37.89 13.93 53.10
CA ILE A 90 -37.38 14.77 51.99
C ILE A 90 -38.49 15.09 50.98
N PHE A 91 -39.54 14.27 50.89
CA PHE A 91 -40.68 14.50 49.99
C PHE A 91 -41.76 15.47 50.51
N LYS A 92 -41.54 16.12 51.66
CA LYS A 92 -42.48 17.13 52.20
C LYS A 92 -42.21 18.56 51.72
N GLN A 93 -41.19 18.76 50.88
CA GLN A 93 -40.85 20.08 50.38
C GLN A 93 -41.63 20.36 49.09
N ARG A 94 -42.63 21.26 49.18
CA ARG A 94 -43.50 21.66 48.07
C ARG A 94 -42.73 22.05 46.80
N TRP A 95 -41.52 22.57 46.96
CA TRP A 95 -40.63 22.92 45.85
C TRP A 95 -40.11 21.72 45.06
N ILE A 96 -39.75 20.63 45.72
CA ILE A 96 -39.27 19.41 45.03
C ILE A 96 -40.42 18.79 44.23
N GLN A 97 -41.63 18.74 44.82
CA GLN A 97 -42.82 18.29 44.12
C GLN A 97 -43.14 19.19 42.92
N PHE A 98 -43.00 20.51 43.06
CA PHE A 98 -43.19 21.46 41.97
C PHE A 98 -42.20 21.22 40.81
N PHE A 99 -40.90 21.11 41.09
CA PHE A 99 -39.89 20.89 40.05
C PHE A 99 -40.04 19.53 39.35
N VAL A 100 -40.38 18.47 40.10
CA VAL A 100 -40.65 17.15 39.50
C VAL A 100 -41.88 17.21 38.60
N LEU A 101 -42.92 17.95 39.00
CA LEU A 101 -44.15 18.09 38.23
C LEU A 101 -43.91 18.91 36.96
N VAL A 102 -43.13 20.00 37.05
CA VAL A 102 -42.70 20.80 35.89
C VAL A 102 -41.85 19.98 34.92
N TYR A 103 -40.92 19.17 35.42
CA TYR A 103 -40.10 18.31 34.58
C TYR A 103 -40.94 17.23 33.87
N ALA A 104 -41.88 16.61 34.59
CA ALA A 104 -42.77 15.61 34.02
C ALA A 104 -43.70 16.21 32.96
N THR A 105 -44.29 17.38 33.21
CA THR A 105 -45.14 18.06 32.22
C THR A 105 -44.35 18.49 30.99
N PHE A 106 -43.15 19.04 31.17
CA PHE A 106 -42.27 19.39 30.05
C PHE A 106 -41.90 18.15 29.22
N SER A 107 -41.56 17.03 29.87
CA SER A 107 -41.21 15.78 29.18
C SER A 107 -42.37 15.21 28.38
N VAL A 108 -43.60 15.24 28.93
CA VAL A 108 -44.80 14.82 28.21
C VAL A 108 -45.09 15.74 27.03
N LEU A 109 -44.97 17.06 27.20
CA LEU A 109 -45.17 18.03 26.12
C LEU A 109 -44.14 17.88 25.00
N LEU A 110 -42.87 17.67 25.35
CA LEU A 110 -41.79 17.44 24.38
C LEU A 110 -42.02 16.13 23.60
N THR A 111 -42.42 15.07 24.30
CA THR A 111 -42.72 13.77 23.68
C THR A 111 -43.94 13.87 22.75
N PHE A 112 -44.98 14.58 23.19
CA PHE A 112 -46.17 14.84 22.39
C PHE A 112 -45.86 15.70 21.16
N ALA A 113 -45.01 16.73 21.29
CA ALA A 113 -44.58 17.55 20.16
C ALA A 113 -43.80 16.73 19.12
N HIS A 114 -42.90 15.85 19.55
CA HIS A 114 -42.20 14.93 18.65
C HIS A 114 -43.14 13.92 17.99
N LEU A 115 -44.12 13.39 18.73
CA LEU A 115 -45.09 12.46 18.19
C LEU A 115 -46.02 13.13 17.18
N CYS A 116 -46.48 14.35 17.44
CA CYS A 116 -47.26 15.15 16.50
C CYS A 116 -46.44 15.52 15.26
N HIS A 117 -45.18 15.92 15.43
CA HIS A 117 -44.29 16.16 14.29
C HIS A 117 -44.10 14.88 13.47
N TRP A 118 -43.96 13.72 14.09
CA TRP A 118 -43.78 12.46 13.36
C TRP A 118 -45.07 11.98 12.67
N THR A 119 -46.23 12.15 13.31
CA THR A 119 -47.53 11.69 12.78
C THR A 119 -48.14 12.63 11.74
N PHE A 120 -47.86 13.93 11.83
CA PHE A 120 -48.38 14.95 10.93
C PHE A 120 -47.30 15.62 10.07
N ALA A 121 -46.04 15.19 10.14
CA ALA A 121 -45.11 15.46 9.05
C ALA A 121 -45.64 14.75 7.81
N ASP A 122 -45.98 15.53 6.80
CA ASP A 122 -46.35 15.04 5.48
C ASP A 122 -45.22 14.14 4.97
N ASN A 123 -45.41 12.82 5.07
CA ASN A 123 -44.58 11.83 4.38
C ASN A 123 -45.04 11.73 2.93
N THR A 124 -45.14 12.87 2.25
CA THR A 124 -45.07 12.88 0.79
C THR A 124 -43.62 12.60 0.46
N VAL A 125 -43.28 11.31 0.37
CA VAL A 125 -42.06 10.87 -0.31
C VAL A 125 -42.22 11.35 -1.75
N PRO A 126 -41.45 12.35 -2.22
CA PRO A 126 -41.40 12.58 -3.65
C PRO A 126 -40.84 11.29 -4.23
N GLU A 127 -41.48 10.72 -5.26
CA GLU A 127 -40.80 9.72 -6.08
C GLU A 127 -39.40 10.25 -6.43
N PRO A 128 -38.36 9.40 -6.43
CA PRO A 128 -37.04 9.83 -6.80
C PRO A 128 -37.04 10.10 -8.31
N VAL A 129 -37.43 11.32 -8.69
CA VAL A 129 -37.05 11.87 -9.98
C VAL A 129 -35.54 12.07 -9.88
N VAL A 130 -34.82 11.15 -10.53
CA VAL A 130 -33.39 11.26 -10.77
C VAL A 130 -33.18 12.43 -11.72
N GLU A 131 -33.10 13.64 -11.17
CA GLU A 131 -32.29 14.71 -11.73
C GLU A 131 -31.17 15.00 -10.71
N MET A 132 -30.08 14.22 -10.83
CA MET A 132 -28.77 14.61 -10.28
C MET A 132 -28.23 15.78 -11.11
N VAL A 133 -28.86 16.93 -11.02
CA VAL A 133 -28.35 18.19 -11.54
C VAL A 133 -28.43 19.16 -10.36
N ASP A 134 -27.27 19.57 -9.86
CA ASP A 134 -27.10 20.65 -8.87
C ASP A 134 -27.31 20.33 -7.37
N TRP A 135 -27.01 19.10 -6.90
CA TRP A 135 -26.61 18.97 -5.50
C TRP A 135 -25.17 19.44 -5.32
N GLU A 136 -24.99 20.73 -5.05
CA GLU A 136 -23.72 21.24 -4.56
C GLU A 136 -23.60 20.95 -3.05
N PRO A 137 -22.61 20.15 -2.61
CA PRO A 137 -22.38 19.96 -1.18
C PRO A 137 -22.05 21.33 -0.54
N LYS A 138 -22.97 21.85 0.28
CA LYS A 138 -22.70 23.02 1.13
C LYS A 138 -21.63 22.64 2.16
N ARG A 139 -20.38 22.97 1.85
CA ARG A 139 -19.23 22.76 2.72
C ARG A 139 -19.43 23.55 4.01
N THR A 140 -19.28 22.89 5.16
CA THR A 140 -19.50 23.46 6.51
C THR A 140 -18.39 24.41 6.96
N TYR A 141 -17.28 24.45 6.25
CA TYR A 141 -16.18 25.40 6.47
C TYR A 141 -16.33 26.59 5.54
N ARG A 142 -15.98 27.78 6.02
CA ARG A 142 -15.96 29.02 5.24
C ARG A 142 -14.80 29.00 4.23
N SER A 143 -14.85 28.13 3.22
CA SER A 143 -13.83 28.05 2.16
C SER A 143 -13.73 29.32 1.32
N ASN A 144 -14.79 30.13 1.33
CA ASN A 144 -14.89 31.37 0.58
C ASN A 144 -14.49 32.58 1.45
N ASP A 145 -14.17 32.37 2.73
CA ASP A 145 -13.51 33.40 3.55
C ASP A 145 -12.05 33.47 3.06
N PRO A 146 -11.49 34.67 2.79
CA PRO A 146 -10.10 34.82 2.36
C PRO A 146 -9.07 34.34 3.40
N ALA A 147 -9.50 33.99 4.62
CA ALA A 147 -8.67 33.39 5.65
C ALA A 147 -9.24 32.03 6.08
N SER A 148 -8.72 30.94 5.51
CA SER A 148 -8.99 29.60 6.02
C SER A 148 -8.07 29.32 7.21
N VAL A 149 -8.60 28.74 8.29
CA VAL A 149 -7.76 28.28 9.43
C VAL A 149 -6.71 27.24 8.98
N ILE A 150 -6.93 26.59 7.83
CA ILE A 150 -5.94 25.69 7.21
C ILE A 150 -4.71 26.47 6.71
N ASP A 151 -4.88 27.72 6.28
CA ASP A 151 -3.80 28.55 5.72
C ASP A 151 -2.76 28.90 6.80
N ASP A 152 -3.16 28.95 8.07
CA ASP A 152 -2.27 29.19 9.21
C ASP A 152 -1.62 27.91 9.78
N MET A 153 -2.05 26.72 9.33
CA MET A 153 -1.49 25.45 9.80
C MET A 153 -0.10 25.20 9.19
N THR A 154 0.80 24.64 10.01
CA THR A 154 2.09 24.10 9.54
C THR A 154 1.86 22.99 8.50
N MET A 155 2.84 22.76 7.61
CA MET A 155 2.72 21.67 6.62
C MET A 155 2.55 20.31 7.29
N SER A 156 3.26 20.06 8.39
CA SER A 156 3.08 18.84 9.18
C SER A 156 1.63 18.62 9.60
N LEU A 157 0.94 19.66 10.07
CA LEU A 157 -0.46 19.56 10.47
C LEU A 157 -1.38 19.32 9.27
N ARG A 158 -1.17 20.03 8.15
CA ARG A 158 -1.95 19.81 6.92
C ARG A 158 -1.81 18.37 6.42
N PHE A 159 -0.58 17.86 6.33
CA PHE A 159 -0.33 16.50 5.89
C PHE A 159 -0.72 15.44 6.91
N SER A 160 -0.67 15.71 8.22
CA SER A 160 -1.20 14.79 9.23
C SER A 160 -2.71 14.53 9.08
N LYS A 161 -3.43 15.44 8.41
CA LYS A 161 -4.85 15.25 8.08
C LYS A 161 -5.04 14.52 6.76
N ALA A 162 -4.27 14.88 5.73
CA ALA A 162 -4.34 14.22 4.43
C ALA A 162 -3.84 12.76 4.47
N PHE A 163 -2.73 12.54 5.19
CA PHE A 163 -1.99 11.28 5.31
C PHE A 163 -1.85 10.91 6.78
N SER A 164 -2.96 10.49 7.38
CA SER A 164 -3.08 10.30 8.84
C SER A 164 -2.18 9.22 9.44
N LYS A 165 -1.55 8.38 8.62
CA LYS A 165 -0.60 7.35 9.08
C LYS A 165 0.86 7.73 8.85
N ALA A 166 1.13 8.85 8.16
CA ALA A 166 2.47 9.40 8.06
C ALA A 166 2.89 10.00 9.42
N LEU A 167 4.19 9.91 9.73
CA LEU A 167 4.75 10.54 10.92
C LEU A 167 4.85 12.07 10.69
N PRO A 168 4.23 12.93 11.53
CA PRO A 168 4.20 14.37 11.28
C PRO A 168 5.58 15.02 11.09
N GLY A 169 6.61 14.54 11.79
CA GLY A 169 7.98 15.05 11.67
C GLY A 169 8.65 14.76 10.32
N THR A 170 8.20 13.71 9.60
CA THR A 170 8.73 13.35 8.26
C THR A 170 8.18 14.23 7.15
N VAL A 171 7.12 15.01 7.44
CA VAL A 171 6.38 15.79 6.43
C VAL A 171 6.35 17.29 6.77
N GLU A 172 7.09 17.69 7.81
CA GLU A 172 7.14 19.05 8.32
C GLU A 172 7.73 20.04 7.31
N TYR A 173 8.79 19.64 6.62
CA TYR A 173 9.51 20.47 5.67
C TYR A 173 9.19 20.10 4.21
N THR A 174 7.92 19.79 3.94
CA THR A 174 7.43 19.50 2.58
C THR A 174 7.30 20.80 1.79
N GLN A 175 7.89 20.85 0.59
CA GLN A 175 7.75 21.94 -0.38
C GLN A 175 7.19 21.40 -1.70
N PRO A 176 5.86 21.49 -1.90
CA PRO A 176 5.25 21.13 -3.17
C PRO A 176 5.73 22.06 -4.28
N TYR A 177 6.01 21.51 -5.47
CA TYR A 177 6.48 22.28 -6.63
C TYR A 177 7.74 23.09 -6.31
N TRP A 178 8.64 22.51 -5.50
CA TRP A 178 9.99 23.05 -5.29
C TRP A 178 10.67 23.34 -6.64
N ARG A 179 10.41 22.47 -7.62
CA ARG A 179 10.54 22.79 -9.04
C ARG A 179 9.22 22.51 -9.75
N ARG A 180 8.85 23.39 -10.68
CA ARG A 180 7.70 23.19 -11.56
C ARG A 180 8.18 23.02 -12.98
N ALA A 181 7.58 22.08 -13.70
CA ALA A 181 7.84 21.87 -15.11
C ALA A 181 7.39 23.07 -15.94
N ALA A 182 8.18 23.43 -16.95
CA ALA A 182 7.91 24.56 -17.83
C ALA A 182 6.67 24.32 -18.72
N VAL A 183 6.46 23.08 -19.17
CA VAL A 183 5.35 22.71 -20.04
C VAL A 183 4.09 22.43 -19.20
N LEU A 184 2.95 22.94 -19.68
CA LEU A 184 1.65 22.58 -19.13
C LEU A 184 1.18 21.26 -19.76
N PRO A 185 0.89 20.21 -18.96
CA PRO A 185 0.45 18.92 -19.47
C PRO A 185 -0.92 19.02 -20.12
N ALA A 186 -1.14 18.22 -21.17
CA ALA A 186 -2.50 18.02 -21.68
C ALA A 186 -3.34 17.29 -20.61
N PRO A 187 -4.62 17.66 -20.40
CA PRO A 187 -5.45 17.03 -19.37
C PRO A 187 -5.61 15.51 -19.52
N ASN A 188 -5.56 15.03 -20.77
CA ASN A 188 -5.76 13.63 -21.16
C ASN A 188 -4.45 12.81 -21.17
N ASP A 189 -3.33 13.42 -20.80
CA ASP A 189 -2.03 12.76 -20.74
C ASP A 189 -1.87 11.96 -19.42
N ILE A 190 -0.83 11.14 -19.35
CA ILE A 190 -0.46 10.38 -18.16
C ILE A 190 0.68 11.10 -17.46
N THR A 191 0.51 11.44 -16.18
CA THR A 191 1.64 11.90 -15.36
C THR A 191 2.36 10.68 -14.81
N LEU A 192 3.64 10.51 -15.16
CA LEU A 192 4.48 9.51 -14.52
C LEU A 192 4.81 9.97 -13.09
N THR A 193 4.53 9.12 -12.12
CA THR A 193 4.85 9.38 -10.71
C THR A 193 6.01 8.51 -10.27
N THR A 194 6.97 9.10 -9.54
CA THR A 194 8.08 8.34 -8.95
C THR A 194 8.65 9.08 -7.74
N TRP A 195 9.59 8.46 -7.05
CA TRP A 195 10.29 9.08 -5.93
C TRP A 195 11.79 8.82 -6.04
N VAL A 196 12.59 9.74 -5.51
CA VAL A 196 14.06 9.70 -5.50
C VAL A 196 14.62 10.19 -4.18
N THR A 197 15.89 9.91 -3.95
CA THR A 197 16.70 10.43 -2.86
C THR A 197 17.89 11.22 -3.39
N SER A 198 18.68 11.83 -2.49
CA SER A 198 19.96 12.48 -2.83
C SER A 198 20.94 11.56 -3.57
N ASN A 199 20.79 10.24 -3.42
CA ASN A 199 21.77 9.27 -3.94
C ASN A 199 21.39 8.71 -5.32
N ASN A 200 20.16 8.91 -5.78
CA ASN A 200 19.68 8.30 -7.02
C ASN A 200 18.87 9.25 -7.93
N TYR A 201 18.82 10.55 -7.61
CA TYR A 201 18.10 11.54 -8.41
C TYR A 201 18.58 11.62 -9.87
N GLU A 202 19.85 11.32 -10.15
CA GLU A 202 20.41 11.33 -11.50
C GLU A 202 19.73 10.31 -12.43
N GLN A 203 19.17 9.23 -11.90
CA GLN A 203 18.43 8.24 -12.68
C GLN A 203 17.16 8.81 -13.32
N LEU A 204 16.65 9.93 -12.78
CA LEU A 204 15.51 10.63 -13.37
C LEU A 204 15.79 11.13 -14.77
N ILE A 205 17.05 11.49 -15.06
CA ILE A 205 17.44 12.07 -16.35
C ILE A 205 17.12 11.07 -17.46
N GLN A 206 17.55 9.83 -17.29
CA GLN A 206 17.28 8.75 -18.24
C GLN A 206 15.78 8.48 -18.40
N ILE A 207 15.02 8.44 -17.29
CA ILE A 207 13.57 8.23 -17.34
C ILE A 207 12.88 9.39 -18.05
N ALA A 208 13.24 10.64 -17.74
CA ALA A 208 12.66 11.83 -18.32
C ALA A 208 12.94 11.94 -19.83
N ASP A 209 14.16 11.63 -20.25
CA ASP A 209 14.57 11.60 -21.66
C ASP A 209 13.79 10.58 -22.48
N MET A 210 13.41 9.46 -21.85
CA MET A 210 12.63 8.42 -22.51
C MET A 210 11.13 8.69 -22.46
N TRP A 211 10.63 9.19 -21.34
CA TRP A 211 9.21 9.45 -21.11
C TRP A 211 8.69 10.66 -21.91
N LYS A 212 9.49 11.74 -21.97
CA LYS A 212 9.18 13.01 -22.67
C LYS A 212 7.75 13.50 -22.42
N GLY A 213 7.28 13.36 -21.19
CA GLY A 213 5.89 13.56 -20.79
C GLY A 213 5.81 14.02 -19.35
N PRO A 214 4.63 14.46 -18.89
CA PRO A 214 4.51 15.06 -17.57
C PRO A 214 4.94 14.08 -16.47
N MET A 215 5.71 14.58 -15.50
CA MET A 215 6.17 13.82 -14.35
C MET A 215 5.84 14.57 -13.07
N SER A 216 5.48 13.83 -12.02
CA SER A 216 5.42 14.35 -10.66
C SER A 216 6.29 13.48 -9.77
N ILE A 217 7.31 14.09 -9.18
CA ILE A 217 8.42 13.38 -8.55
C ILE A 217 8.54 13.85 -7.12
N THR A 218 8.61 12.91 -6.18
CA THR A 218 8.99 13.23 -4.80
C THR A 218 10.50 13.10 -4.63
N LEU A 219 11.17 14.20 -4.31
CA LEU A 219 12.58 14.21 -3.91
C LEU A 219 12.64 14.18 -2.38
N HIS A 220 13.00 13.03 -1.82
CA HIS A 220 13.06 12.81 -0.39
C HIS A 220 14.52 12.86 0.09
N ILE A 221 14.85 13.88 0.86
CA ILE A 221 16.19 14.11 1.42
C ILE A 221 16.14 13.95 2.94
N GLU A 222 17.11 13.23 3.48
CA GLU A 222 17.34 13.17 4.92
C GLU A 222 18.31 14.29 5.31
N GLY A 223 17.86 15.23 6.14
CA GLY A 223 18.63 16.42 6.47
C GLY A 223 17.94 17.30 7.50
N ASN A 224 18.74 18.09 8.22
CA ASN A 224 18.22 19.04 9.20
C ASN A 224 17.52 20.22 8.51
N SER A 225 16.74 21.01 9.24
CA SER A 225 16.02 22.15 8.64
C SER A 225 16.99 23.08 7.90
N PRO A 226 16.64 23.59 6.69
CA PRO A 226 17.51 24.48 5.92
C PRO A 226 17.82 25.79 6.66
N LYS A 227 16.95 26.18 7.61
CA LYS A 227 17.17 27.34 8.48
C LYS A 227 18.34 27.15 9.44
N THR A 228 18.71 25.91 9.73
CA THR A 228 19.66 25.53 10.79
C THR A 228 20.89 24.80 10.27
N SER A 229 20.87 24.28 9.04
CA SER A 229 21.95 23.47 8.48
C SER A 229 22.38 24.01 7.10
N PRO A 230 23.55 24.67 7.03
CA PRO A 230 24.15 25.09 5.76
C PRO A 230 24.42 23.90 4.82
N GLU A 231 24.85 22.76 5.35
CA GLU A 231 25.10 21.54 4.55
C GLU A 231 23.86 21.08 3.77
N THR A 232 22.68 21.18 4.39
CA THR A 232 21.42 20.83 3.71
C THR A 232 21.11 21.83 2.59
N VAL A 233 21.43 23.10 2.78
CA VAL A 233 21.25 24.14 1.75
C VAL A 233 22.20 23.88 0.57
N ASP A 234 23.48 23.63 0.85
CA ASP A 234 24.49 23.36 -0.19
C ASP A 234 24.13 22.11 -1.02
N LEU A 235 23.64 21.05 -0.37
CA LEU A 235 23.14 19.85 -1.04
C LEU A 235 21.94 20.16 -1.95
N LEU A 236 20.96 20.91 -1.45
CA LEU A 236 19.77 21.29 -2.22
C LEU A 236 20.14 22.15 -3.43
N ASP A 237 21.05 23.10 -3.26
CA ASP A 237 21.54 23.98 -4.34
C ASP A 237 22.32 23.18 -5.40
N SER A 238 23.12 22.20 -4.98
CA SER A 238 23.82 21.28 -5.89
C SER A 238 22.84 20.46 -6.73
N ILE A 239 21.86 19.81 -6.10
CA ILE A 239 20.82 19.02 -6.78
C ILE A 239 20.00 19.92 -7.71
N GLN A 240 19.62 21.12 -7.25
CA GLN A 240 18.86 22.07 -8.06
C GLN A 240 19.64 22.50 -9.31
N THR A 241 20.95 22.73 -9.16
CA THR A 241 21.84 23.09 -10.27
C THR A 241 21.92 21.96 -11.29
N ALA A 242 22.19 20.74 -10.84
CA ALA A 242 22.26 19.56 -11.70
C ALA A 242 20.96 19.35 -12.48
N LEU A 243 19.81 19.31 -11.79
CA LEU A 243 18.50 19.15 -12.43
C LEU A 243 18.13 20.31 -13.38
N SER A 244 18.74 21.48 -13.21
CA SER A 244 18.49 22.65 -14.07
C SER A 244 19.27 22.64 -15.37
N GLN A 245 20.32 21.86 -15.45
CA GLN A 245 21.08 21.67 -16.69
C GLN A 245 20.36 20.72 -17.66
N GLU A 246 19.43 19.90 -17.15
CA GLU A 246 18.77 18.85 -17.92
C GLU A 246 17.46 19.31 -18.59
N PRO A 247 17.40 19.39 -19.93
CA PRO A 247 16.23 19.94 -20.63
C PRO A 247 14.95 19.14 -20.42
N SER A 248 15.02 17.81 -20.36
CA SER A 248 13.86 16.93 -20.17
C SER A 248 13.23 17.13 -18.79
N ILE A 249 14.05 17.25 -17.75
CA ILE A 249 13.61 17.57 -16.38
C ILE A 249 12.98 18.97 -16.35
N VAL A 250 13.64 19.98 -16.91
CA VAL A 250 13.13 21.37 -16.95
C VAL A 250 11.75 21.43 -17.63
N GLN A 251 11.57 20.70 -18.72
CA GLN A 251 10.35 20.76 -19.52
C GLN A 251 9.19 20.03 -18.83
N TYR A 252 9.44 18.86 -18.25
CA TYR A 252 8.37 17.92 -17.94
C TYR A 252 8.22 17.52 -16.46
N ALA A 253 9.22 17.75 -15.60
CA ALA A 253 9.19 17.29 -14.21
C ALA A 253 8.75 18.35 -13.20
N ASP A 254 7.64 18.08 -12.52
CA ASP A 254 7.26 18.73 -11.26
C ASP A 254 7.94 17.99 -10.11
N ILE A 255 8.76 18.68 -9.32
CA ILE A 255 9.53 18.09 -8.22
C ILE A 255 9.01 18.64 -6.89
N HIS A 256 8.64 17.74 -6.00
CA HIS A 256 8.11 18.01 -4.67
C HIS A 256 9.18 17.59 -3.65
N LEU A 257 9.76 18.56 -2.94
CA LEU A 257 10.81 18.30 -1.97
C LEU A 257 10.18 17.86 -0.65
N LEU A 258 10.68 16.75 -0.11
CA LEU A 258 10.37 16.25 1.22
C LEU A 258 11.68 16.15 2.01
N LEU A 259 11.79 16.94 3.08
CA LEU A 259 12.97 16.94 3.93
C LEU A 259 12.62 16.34 5.30
N THR A 260 13.27 15.23 5.63
CA THR A 260 13.08 14.51 6.89
C THR A 260 14.29 14.70 7.80
N PRO A 261 14.11 15.19 9.04
CA PRO A 261 15.20 15.29 10.00
C PRO A 261 15.80 13.92 10.34
N PRO A 262 17.12 13.83 10.60
CA PRO A 262 17.78 12.57 10.96
C PRO A 262 17.23 11.91 12.23
N SER A 263 16.56 12.64 13.10
CA SER A 263 15.86 12.08 14.27
C SER A 263 14.69 11.16 13.90
N TYR A 264 14.22 11.24 12.66
CA TYR A 264 13.23 10.36 12.05
C TYR A 264 13.85 9.51 10.92
N SER A 265 15.18 9.32 10.91
CA SER A 265 15.85 8.41 9.99
C SER A 265 15.56 6.96 10.35
N GLY A 266 15.34 6.12 9.34
CA GLY A 266 15.01 4.71 9.49
C GLY A 266 13.90 4.28 8.53
N ALA A 267 14.00 3.06 8.00
CA ALA A 267 13.11 2.58 6.95
C ALA A 267 11.62 2.54 7.36
N LEU A 268 11.32 2.32 8.64
CA LEU A 268 9.95 2.37 9.16
C LEU A 268 9.39 3.79 9.30
N ALA A 269 10.27 4.79 9.45
CA ALA A 269 9.87 6.19 9.53
C ALA A 269 9.78 6.81 8.12
N LEU A 270 10.69 6.42 7.23
CA LEU A 270 10.74 6.83 5.83
C LEU A 270 9.87 5.90 4.97
N SER A 271 8.57 6.13 5.02
CA SER A 271 7.63 5.39 4.18
C SER A 271 7.71 5.85 2.72
N ARG A 272 8.21 4.98 1.84
CA ARG A 272 8.15 5.14 0.37
C ARG A 272 6.73 5.11 -0.16
N ASN A 273 5.78 4.54 0.58
CA ASN A 273 4.36 4.67 0.26
C ASN A 273 3.86 6.11 0.45
N SER A 274 4.37 6.84 1.45
CA SER A 274 4.11 8.27 1.54
C SER A 274 4.66 9.00 0.33
N ASP A 275 5.90 8.71 -0.10
CA ASP A 275 6.51 9.34 -1.28
C ASP A 275 5.65 9.13 -2.55
N ARG A 276 5.13 7.91 -2.75
CA ARG A 276 4.15 7.61 -3.83
C ARG A 276 2.90 8.49 -3.74
N ASN A 277 2.33 8.62 -2.54
CA ASN A 277 1.15 9.44 -2.32
C ASN A 277 1.43 10.93 -2.59
N TYR A 278 2.61 11.43 -2.24
CA TYR A 278 3.00 12.82 -2.50
C TYR A 278 3.11 13.12 -3.99
N ALA A 279 3.83 12.28 -4.74
CA ALA A 279 3.91 12.38 -6.20
C ALA A 279 2.51 12.28 -6.83
N ARG A 280 1.68 11.35 -6.37
CA ARG A 280 0.29 11.24 -6.83
C ARG A 280 -0.55 12.48 -6.50
N LEU A 281 -0.43 13.04 -5.30
CA LEU A 281 -1.24 14.18 -4.85
C LEU A 281 -1.05 15.40 -5.74
N PHE A 282 0.19 15.67 -6.14
CA PHE A 282 0.56 16.85 -6.91
C PHE A 282 0.68 16.62 -8.42
N ALA A 283 0.44 15.40 -8.90
CA ALA A 283 0.32 15.14 -10.33
C ALA A 283 -0.79 16.01 -10.96
N ARG A 284 -0.48 16.61 -12.13
CA ARG A 284 -1.33 17.62 -12.78
C ARG A 284 -2.39 17.03 -13.73
N THR A 285 -2.25 15.78 -14.16
CA THR A 285 -3.22 15.10 -15.03
C THR A 285 -4.24 14.29 -14.22
N GLU A 286 -5.30 13.83 -14.87
CA GLU A 286 -6.29 12.94 -14.24
C GLU A 286 -5.73 11.52 -14.06
N PHE A 287 -4.97 11.04 -15.04
CA PHE A 287 -4.40 9.70 -15.05
C PHE A 287 -2.92 9.73 -14.70
N ILE A 288 -2.50 8.79 -13.86
CA ILE A 288 -1.12 8.67 -13.40
C ILE A 288 -0.59 7.25 -13.65
N CYS A 289 0.73 7.13 -13.72
CA CYS A 289 1.42 5.84 -13.77
C CYS A 289 2.60 5.87 -12.82
N TYR A 290 2.56 5.08 -11.74
CA TYR A 290 3.70 4.96 -10.85
C TYR A 290 4.77 4.08 -11.50
N LEU A 291 5.97 4.62 -11.69
CA LEU A 291 7.10 3.91 -12.27
C LEU A 291 8.30 3.92 -11.30
N PRO A 292 8.69 2.75 -10.75
CA PRO A 292 9.95 2.60 -10.02
C PRO A 292 11.16 3.03 -10.86
N LEU A 293 12.22 3.54 -10.23
CA LEU A 293 13.38 4.13 -10.92
C LEU A 293 14.20 3.11 -11.73
N GLU A 294 14.13 1.85 -11.34
CA GLU A 294 14.84 0.77 -12.01
C GLU A 294 14.09 0.24 -13.25
N LEU A 295 12.87 0.71 -13.48
CA LEU A 295 12.04 0.39 -14.63
C LEU A 295 12.05 1.54 -15.64
N ILE A 296 12.08 1.16 -16.90
CA ILE A 296 12.13 2.09 -18.03
C ILE A 296 10.93 1.82 -18.96
N PRO A 297 10.22 2.87 -19.42
CA PRO A 297 9.16 2.70 -20.40
C PRO A 297 9.75 2.26 -21.74
N ALA A 298 9.47 1.01 -22.11
CA ALA A 298 9.99 0.44 -23.34
C ALA A 298 9.16 0.87 -24.55
N THR A 299 7.85 0.97 -24.37
CA THR A 299 6.87 1.50 -25.34
C THR A 299 6.27 2.83 -24.89
N ASN A 300 5.50 3.47 -25.79
CA ASN A 300 4.84 4.76 -25.52
C ASN A 300 3.36 4.58 -25.16
N PHE A 301 3.08 4.10 -23.95
CA PHE A 301 1.70 3.90 -23.48
C PHE A 301 0.89 5.20 -23.28
N ARG A 302 1.52 6.39 -23.35
CA ARG A 302 0.80 7.67 -23.43
C ARG A 302 0.06 7.79 -24.75
N GLU A 303 0.74 7.46 -25.85
CA GLU A 303 0.14 7.44 -27.17
C GLU A 303 -0.94 6.34 -27.28
N THR A 304 -0.75 5.20 -26.60
CA THR A 304 -1.80 4.18 -26.49
C THR A 304 -3.04 4.72 -25.79
N LEU A 305 -2.90 5.43 -24.66
CA LEU A 305 -4.03 6.05 -23.98
C LEU A 305 -4.70 7.13 -24.83
N GLU A 306 -3.92 7.98 -25.50
CA GLU A 306 -4.44 9.04 -26.37
C GLU A 306 -5.29 8.47 -27.51
N ARG A 307 -4.78 7.44 -28.21
CA ARG A 307 -5.48 6.79 -29.32
C ARG A 307 -6.75 6.05 -28.89
N ASN A 308 -6.83 5.59 -27.64
CA ASN A 308 -7.94 4.80 -27.12
C ASN A 308 -8.78 5.54 -26.07
N PHE A 309 -8.62 6.87 -25.97
CA PHE A 309 -9.10 7.67 -24.83
C PHE A 309 -10.58 7.48 -24.53
N ASP A 310 -11.43 7.49 -25.55
CA ASP A 310 -12.90 7.34 -25.40
C ASP A 310 -13.30 6.01 -24.75
N SER A 311 -12.50 4.96 -24.95
CA SER A 311 -12.76 3.64 -24.37
C SER A 311 -12.04 3.44 -23.02
N PHE A 312 -10.89 4.09 -22.83
CA PHE A 312 -10.02 3.86 -21.67
C PHE A 312 -10.38 4.79 -20.51
N ALA A 313 -10.63 6.07 -20.77
CA ALA A 313 -10.91 7.06 -19.74
C ALA A 313 -12.16 6.71 -18.90
N PRO A 314 -13.30 6.25 -19.48
CA PRO A 314 -14.45 5.83 -18.68
C PRO A 314 -14.16 4.66 -17.74
N ARG A 315 -13.27 3.72 -18.14
CA ARG A 315 -12.87 2.59 -17.30
C ARG A 315 -12.05 3.05 -16.10
N LEU A 316 -11.04 3.89 -16.34
CA LEU A 316 -10.22 4.47 -15.29
C LEU A 316 -11.04 5.31 -14.30
N ARG A 317 -12.01 6.08 -14.81
CA ARG A 317 -12.96 6.85 -13.99
C ARG A 317 -13.94 5.98 -13.21
N ALA A 318 -14.30 4.81 -13.74
CA ALA A 318 -15.10 3.81 -13.05
C ALA A 318 -14.32 3.03 -11.98
N GLY A 319 -13.01 3.26 -11.88
CA GLY A 319 -12.12 2.64 -10.90
C GLY A 319 -11.35 1.42 -11.43
N ASP A 320 -11.49 1.03 -12.69
CA ASP A 320 -10.59 0.02 -13.28
C ASP A 320 -9.16 0.60 -13.45
N VAL A 321 -8.17 -0.28 -13.60
CA VAL A 321 -6.77 0.09 -13.82
C VAL A 321 -6.18 -0.66 -15.00
N PHE A 322 -5.20 -0.06 -15.68
CA PHE A 322 -4.47 -0.73 -16.76
C PHE A 322 -3.10 -1.19 -16.27
N VAL A 323 -2.81 -2.48 -16.39
CA VAL A 323 -1.52 -3.09 -16.08
C VAL A 323 -0.59 -2.94 -17.28
N VAL A 324 0.61 -2.43 -17.02
CA VAL A 324 1.74 -2.40 -17.95
C VAL A 324 2.71 -3.51 -17.53
N PRO A 325 2.82 -4.62 -18.26
CA PRO A 325 3.70 -5.73 -17.92
C PRO A 325 5.17 -5.31 -17.81
N THR A 326 5.87 -5.94 -16.86
CA THR A 326 7.31 -5.73 -16.65
C THR A 326 8.09 -6.91 -17.20
N PHE A 327 9.22 -6.63 -17.83
CA PHE A 327 10.18 -7.63 -18.30
C PHE A 327 11.56 -7.35 -17.75
N ALA A 328 12.30 -8.40 -17.40
CA ALA A 328 13.67 -8.33 -16.93
C ALA A 328 14.59 -9.20 -17.78
N TYR A 329 15.87 -8.83 -17.85
CA TYR A 329 16.89 -9.68 -18.46
C TYR A 329 17.17 -10.90 -17.58
N SER A 330 17.33 -12.07 -18.21
CA SER A 330 17.73 -13.28 -17.51
C SER A 330 19.22 -13.20 -17.15
N ALA A 331 19.57 -13.58 -15.91
CA ALA A 331 20.95 -13.53 -15.40
C ALA A 331 21.97 -14.39 -16.21
N THR A 332 21.51 -15.20 -17.16
CA THR A 332 22.34 -16.03 -18.03
C THR A 332 23.24 -15.26 -19.01
N GLU A 333 23.11 -13.93 -19.11
CA GLU A 333 24.04 -13.07 -19.88
C GLU A 333 25.05 -12.29 -19.00
N SER A 334 24.99 -12.36 -17.66
CA SER A 334 25.94 -11.63 -16.80
C SER A 334 27.19 -12.42 -16.38
N VAL A 335 27.35 -13.69 -16.77
CA VAL A 335 28.60 -14.44 -16.55
C VAL A 335 28.83 -15.44 -17.68
N ARG A 336 29.68 -15.07 -18.63
CA ARG A 336 30.41 -16.03 -19.46
C ARG A 336 31.86 -15.57 -19.64
N GLU A 337 32.55 -15.38 -18.52
CA GLU A 337 34.01 -15.44 -18.50
C GLU A 337 34.41 -16.91 -18.53
N ASP A 338 34.83 -17.39 -19.71
CA ASP A 338 35.53 -18.65 -19.86
C ASP A 338 36.91 -18.53 -19.20
N HIS A 339 37.00 -18.85 -17.92
CA HIS A 339 38.26 -19.15 -17.26
C HIS A 339 38.32 -20.64 -16.95
N THR A 340 38.72 -21.39 -17.99
CA THR A 340 39.34 -22.70 -17.84
C THR A 340 40.56 -22.57 -16.93
N TRP A 341 40.50 -23.13 -15.74
CA TRP A 341 41.70 -23.48 -14.99
C TRP A 341 41.84 -25.00 -14.98
N GLU A 342 42.86 -25.48 -15.70
CA GLU A 342 43.37 -26.83 -15.56
C GLU A 342 43.92 -27.00 -14.14
N ALA A 343 43.52 -28.08 -13.47
CA ALA A 343 44.14 -28.52 -12.25
C ALA A 343 45.51 -29.16 -12.57
N ALA A 344 46.58 -28.52 -12.11
CA ALA A 344 47.86 -29.17 -11.90
C ALA A 344 48.39 -28.78 -10.51
N ALA A 345 48.82 -29.81 -9.80
CA ALA A 345 49.24 -29.84 -8.41
C ALA A 345 50.68 -29.30 -8.19
N GLU A 346 51.13 -29.41 -6.93
CA GLU A 346 52.51 -29.22 -6.40
C GLU A 346 52.87 -27.77 -6.03
N ASP A 347 53.63 -27.45 -4.96
CA ASP A 347 54.01 -28.08 -3.69
C ASP A 347 54.63 -26.94 -2.85
N ASP A 348 54.57 -27.06 -1.52
CA ASP A 348 55.47 -26.52 -0.49
C ASP A 348 55.98 -25.03 -0.42
N ASN A 349 55.71 -24.48 0.79
CA ASN A 349 56.61 -23.76 1.72
C ASN A 349 56.83 -22.23 1.77
N GLU A 350 56.92 -21.81 3.04
CA GLU A 350 57.74 -20.74 3.67
C GLU A 350 57.28 -19.25 3.70
N ASP A 351 56.85 -18.87 4.91
CA ASP A 351 57.30 -17.72 5.73
C ASP A 351 58.16 -16.65 5.05
N THR A 352 57.64 -15.42 4.97
CA THR A 352 58.36 -14.20 5.38
C THR A 352 57.41 -13.01 5.40
N GLY A 353 57.44 -12.26 6.51
CA GLY A 353 56.73 -10.98 6.65
C GLY A 353 57.44 -9.84 5.91
N VAL A 354 56.65 -8.98 5.27
CA VAL A 354 57.00 -7.61 4.89
C VAL A 354 55.74 -6.76 5.02
N GLU A 355 55.83 -5.70 5.82
CA GLU A 355 54.90 -4.55 5.81
C GLU A 355 55.13 -3.77 4.51
N GLU A 356 54.07 -3.49 3.74
CA GLU A 356 54.06 -2.35 2.83
C GLU A 356 52.64 -1.86 2.54
N ASP A 357 52.54 -0.53 2.51
CA ASP A 357 51.36 0.29 2.37
C ASP A 357 50.65 0.13 1.03
N GLY A 358 49.31 0.22 1.03
CA GLY A 358 48.54 0.36 -0.19
C GLY A 358 47.12 -0.19 -0.07
N GLU A 359 46.21 0.57 0.55
CA GLU A 359 44.78 0.38 0.33
C GLU A 359 44.46 0.76 -1.12
N GLY A 360 44.70 -0.18 -2.03
CA GLY A 360 44.22 -0.13 -3.40
C GLY A 360 42.70 -0.26 -3.38
N GLU A 361 42.02 0.86 -3.58
CA GLU A 361 40.63 0.92 -4.01
C GLU A 361 40.48 -0.03 -5.21
N GLN A 362 39.78 -1.15 -5.02
CA GLN A 362 39.31 -1.97 -6.12
C GLN A 362 38.22 -1.20 -6.85
N HIS A 363 38.66 -0.37 -7.79
CA HIS A 363 37.82 0.24 -8.80
C HIS A 363 37.31 -0.87 -9.72
N MET A 364 36.23 -1.54 -9.31
CA MET A 364 35.47 -2.45 -10.14
C MET A 364 34.91 -1.63 -11.30
N THR A 365 35.63 -1.65 -12.42
CA THR A 365 35.31 -0.88 -13.60
C THR A 365 34.12 -1.56 -14.26
N LEU A 366 32.91 -1.06 -13.97
CA LEU A 366 31.66 -1.52 -14.58
C LEU A 366 31.72 -1.21 -16.09
N VAL A 367 32.00 -2.23 -16.90
CA VAL A 367 31.79 -2.15 -18.34
C VAL A 367 30.28 -2.15 -18.56
N HIS A 368 29.71 -0.95 -18.74
CA HIS A 368 28.34 -0.76 -19.20
C HIS A 368 28.25 -1.20 -20.67
N GLU A 369 27.91 -2.45 -20.91
CA GLU A 369 27.36 -2.84 -22.21
C GLU A 369 25.94 -2.26 -22.31
N GLU A 370 25.69 -1.44 -23.34
CA GLU A 370 24.39 -0.81 -23.58
C GLU A 370 23.33 -1.90 -23.84
N THR A 371 22.61 -2.32 -22.79
CA THR A 371 21.45 -3.21 -22.94
C THR A 371 20.42 -2.57 -23.87
N ILE A 372 20.25 -3.14 -25.06
CA ILE A 372 19.34 -2.63 -26.10
C ILE A 372 17.89 -2.85 -25.66
N ILE A 373 17.21 -1.78 -25.24
CA ILE A 373 15.81 -1.84 -24.78
C ILE A 373 14.87 -2.15 -25.97
N PRO A 374 14.12 -3.27 -25.96
CA PRO A 374 13.19 -3.60 -27.04
C PRO A 374 12.04 -2.57 -27.09
N ARG A 375 11.76 -2.04 -28.28
CA ARG A 375 10.70 -1.01 -28.49
C ARG A 375 9.39 -1.56 -29.04
N THR A 376 9.35 -2.85 -29.38
CA THR A 376 8.17 -3.51 -29.95
C THR A 376 7.94 -4.85 -29.28
N LYS A 377 6.67 -5.23 -29.14
CA LYS A 377 6.27 -6.55 -28.63
C LYS A 377 6.93 -7.70 -29.40
N GLN A 378 7.03 -7.59 -30.73
CA GLN A 378 7.69 -8.60 -31.56
C GLN A 378 9.17 -8.78 -31.21
N ARG A 379 9.91 -7.69 -31.02
CA ARG A 379 11.32 -7.76 -30.64
C ARG A 379 11.47 -8.33 -29.22
N LEU A 380 10.61 -7.94 -28.29
CA LEU A 380 10.59 -8.49 -26.94
C LEU A 380 10.31 -10.01 -26.96
N LEU A 381 9.31 -10.47 -27.71
CA LEU A 381 8.99 -11.89 -27.83
C LEU A 381 10.18 -12.69 -28.37
N HIS A 382 10.92 -12.16 -29.36
CA HIS A 382 12.16 -12.78 -29.82
C HIS A 382 13.19 -12.91 -28.68
N LEU A 383 13.37 -11.88 -27.85
CA LEU A 383 14.31 -11.92 -26.72
C LEU A 383 13.87 -12.91 -25.64
N VAL A 384 12.57 -13.10 -25.46
CA VAL A 384 12.03 -14.13 -24.55
C VAL A 384 12.23 -15.53 -25.13
N GLU A 385 12.02 -15.71 -26.43
CA GLU A 385 12.26 -16.99 -27.12
C GLU A 385 13.73 -17.40 -27.10
N THR A 386 14.67 -16.43 -27.17
CA THR A 386 16.10 -16.68 -27.03
C THR A 386 16.56 -16.86 -25.58
N GLY A 387 15.67 -16.65 -24.60
CA GLY A 387 15.99 -16.76 -23.18
C GLY A 387 16.80 -15.59 -22.60
N SER A 388 16.89 -14.47 -23.32
CA SER A 388 17.58 -13.26 -22.84
C SER A 388 16.70 -12.43 -21.91
N MET A 389 15.36 -12.51 -22.06
CA MET A 389 14.40 -11.78 -21.22
C MET A 389 13.26 -12.68 -20.76
N SER A 390 12.59 -12.28 -19.68
CA SER A 390 11.35 -12.94 -19.23
C SER A 390 10.40 -11.93 -18.59
N LEU A 391 9.11 -12.22 -18.61
CA LEU A 391 8.12 -11.47 -17.85
C LEU A 391 8.47 -11.55 -16.36
N GLU A 392 8.30 -10.46 -15.64
CA GLU A 392 8.62 -10.34 -14.23
C GLU A 392 7.44 -9.74 -13.46
N ASP A 393 6.83 -10.55 -12.60
CA ASP A 393 6.01 -10.06 -11.50
C ASP A 393 6.86 -10.14 -10.22
N ARG A 394 7.07 -9.01 -9.53
CA ARG A 394 8.11 -8.80 -8.47
C ARG A 394 8.30 -9.92 -7.45
N HIS A 395 7.23 -10.60 -7.05
CA HIS A 395 7.24 -11.62 -6.00
C HIS A 395 7.15 -13.07 -6.53
N TRP A 396 7.23 -13.24 -7.86
CA TRP A 396 7.14 -14.52 -8.53
C TRP A 396 8.43 -14.85 -9.29
N PRO A 397 8.70 -16.15 -9.52
CA PRO A 397 9.73 -16.56 -10.46
C PRO A 397 9.51 -15.94 -11.84
N LEU A 398 10.60 -15.62 -12.54
CA LEU A 398 10.56 -15.11 -13.91
C LEU A 398 9.66 -15.99 -14.81
N GLY A 399 8.77 -15.34 -15.54
CA GLY A 399 7.83 -15.97 -16.47
C GLY A 399 6.53 -16.45 -15.83
N SER A 400 6.41 -16.35 -14.51
CA SER A 400 5.21 -16.69 -13.74
C SER A 400 4.62 -15.49 -13.03
N GLY A 401 3.37 -15.62 -12.58
CA GLY A 401 2.67 -14.58 -11.82
C GLY A 401 1.33 -14.17 -12.43
N PRO A 402 0.60 -13.26 -11.75
CA PRO A 402 -0.77 -12.89 -12.12
C PRO A 402 -0.91 -12.24 -13.50
N THR A 403 0.14 -11.62 -14.06
CA THR A 403 0.08 -11.02 -15.40
C THR A 403 -0.15 -12.08 -16.49
N ASN A 404 0.28 -13.33 -16.25
CA ASN A 404 0.18 -14.47 -17.16
C ASN A 404 0.82 -14.23 -18.54
N PHE A 405 2.11 -14.57 -18.65
CA PHE A 405 2.88 -14.40 -19.88
C PHE A 405 2.24 -15.12 -21.09
N ASP A 406 1.76 -16.35 -20.92
CA ASP A 406 1.16 -17.14 -21.99
C ASP A 406 -0.10 -16.50 -22.58
N LYS A 407 -0.86 -15.78 -21.76
CA LYS A 407 -2.02 -15.02 -22.20
C LYS A 407 -1.56 -13.73 -22.89
N TRP A 408 -0.63 -12.99 -22.27
CA TRP A 408 -0.12 -11.72 -22.81
C TRP A 408 0.51 -11.86 -24.20
N ARG A 409 1.35 -12.90 -24.43
CA ARG A 409 2.03 -13.12 -25.72
C ARG A 409 1.06 -13.31 -26.91
N ARG A 410 -0.17 -13.76 -26.64
CA ARG A 410 -1.22 -14.02 -27.65
C ARG A 410 -2.32 -12.95 -27.66
N ALA A 411 -2.28 -12.00 -26.73
CA ALA A 411 -3.32 -11.00 -26.60
C ALA A 411 -3.13 -9.88 -27.63
N ASP A 412 -4.18 -9.60 -28.39
CA ASP A 412 -4.31 -8.42 -29.25
C ASP A 412 -5.23 -7.35 -28.64
N ASN A 413 -5.93 -7.69 -27.54
CA ASN A 413 -6.88 -6.83 -26.86
C ASN A 413 -6.61 -6.87 -25.35
N LEU A 414 -7.12 -5.86 -24.64
CA LEU A 414 -7.13 -5.83 -23.18
C LEU A 414 -7.71 -7.14 -22.61
N PHE A 415 -7.08 -7.67 -21.58
CA PHE A 415 -7.61 -8.80 -20.83
C PHE A 415 -7.50 -8.58 -19.33
N ALA A 416 -8.48 -9.07 -18.58
CA ALA A 416 -8.44 -8.97 -17.12
C ALA A 416 -7.47 -10.00 -16.53
N VAL A 417 -6.79 -9.59 -15.45
CA VAL A 417 -6.12 -10.51 -14.51
C VAL A 417 -7.19 -11.36 -13.84
N GLU A 418 -7.07 -12.69 -13.98
CA GLU A 418 -8.06 -13.65 -13.47
C GLU A 418 -7.73 -14.14 -12.06
N GLU A 419 -6.44 -14.33 -11.78
CA GLU A 419 -5.93 -14.86 -10.52
C GLU A 419 -5.12 -13.79 -9.77
N TYR A 420 -5.83 -12.81 -9.22
CA TYR A 420 -5.19 -11.76 -8.41
C TYR A 420 -4.65 -12.33 -7.09
N GLU A 421 -3.40 -11.97 -6.76
CA GLU A 421 -2.75 -12.32 -5.50
C GLU A 421 -2.41 -11.07 -4.68
N VAL A 422 -2.43 -11.17 -3.34
CA VAL A 422 -2.29 -10.00 -2.45
C VAL A 422 -0.97 -9.25 -2.63
N HIS A 423 0.11 -9.96 -2.98
CA HIS A 423 1.43 -9.37 -3.20
C HIS A 423 1.64 -8.87 -4.64
N TYR A 424 0.61 -8.88 -5.48
CA TYR A 424 0.76 -8.49 -6.88
C TYR A 424 1.06 -6.99 -6.97
N GLU A 425 2.20 -6.65 -7.56
CA GLU A 425 2.74 -5.28 -7.65
C GLU A 425 3.13 -4.91 -9.09
N PRO A 426 2.18 -4.90 -10.05
CA PRO A 426 2.45 -4.46 -11.40
C PRO A 426 2.62 -2.93 -11.48
N VAL A 427 3.21 -2.47 -12.57
CA VAL A 427 3.07 -1.07 -13.01
C VAL A 427 1.65 -0.87 -13.53
N ILE A 428 0.97 0.17 -13.05
CA ILE A 428 -0.40 0.46 -13.46
C ILE A 428 -0.61 1.92 -13.88
N ILE A 429 -1.51 2.11 -14.83
CA ILE A 429 -2.15 3.39 -15.14
C ILE A 429 -3.48 3.44 -14.40
N GLU A 430 -3.68 4.48 -13.60
CA GLU A 430 -4.87 4.64 -12.76
C GLU A 430 -5.40 6.07 -12.74
N SER A 431 -6.65 6.25 -12.33
CA SER A 431 -7.18 7.57 -11.98
C SER A 431 -6.59 8.05 -10.66
N ARG A 432 -6.03 9.27 -10.69
CA ARG A 432 -5.46 9.94 -9.52
C ARG A 432 -6.46 10.16 -8.39
N ILE A 433 -7.76 10.23 -8.69
CA ILE A 433 -8.80 10.62 -7.72
C ILE A 433 -9.56 9.41 -7.18
N VAL A 434 -9.80 8.39 -8.03
CA VAL A 434 -10.70 7.28 -7.69
C VAL A 434 -10.04 6.25 -6.79
N GLN A 435 -8.74 6.00 -6.95
CA GLN A 435 -8.11 4.87 -6.27
C GLN A 435 -7.81 5.15 -4.79
N PRO A 436 -7.77 4.13 -3.93
CA PRO A 436 -7.25 4.29 -2.57
C PRO A 436 -5.80 4.79 -2.54
N TRP A 437 -5.42 5.49 -1.47
CA TRP A 437 -4.04 5.89 -1.23
C TRP A 437 -3.20 4.73 -0.71
N CYS A 438 -1.89 4.74 -0.96
CA CYS A 438 -0.98 3.75 -0.41
C CYS A 438 -0.82 3.95 1.10
N SER A 439 -0.94 2.89 1.90
CA SER A 439 -0.81 3.04 3.35
C SER A 439 0.62 3.41 3.72
N GLU A 440 0.76 4.53 4.43
CA GLU A 440 2.01 5.14 4.89
C GLU A 440 2.70 4.35 6.02
N ARG A 441 2.06 3.26 6.47
CA ARG A 441 2.60 2.38 7.52
C ARG A 441 3.72 1.47 7.02
N PHE A 442 3.85 1.33 5.70
CA PHE A 442 4.82 0.43 5.07
C PHE A 442 6.07 1.20 4.66
N ALA A 443 7.23 0.58 4.88
CA ALA A 443 8.51 1.13 4.44
C ALA A 443 8.53 1.25 2.92
N ASP A 444 8.36 0.13 2.21
CA ASP A 444 8.23 0.11 0.76
C ASP A 444 7.39 -1.10 0.32
N ASN A 445 6.09 -0.91 0.08
CA ASN A 445 5.20 -1.98 -0.35
C ASN A 445 4.01 -1.39 -1.14
N GLY A 446 4.16 -1.32 -2.47
CA GLY A 446 3.13 -0.83 -3.37
C GLY A 446 1.94 -1.77 -3.49
N ALA A 447 2.12 -3.08 -3.27
CA ALA A 447 1.02 -4.06 -3.31
C ALA A 447 -0.09 -3.71 -2.29
N ALA A 448 0.22 -2.96 -1.23
CA ALA A 448 -0.77 -2.50 -0.26
C ALA A 448 -1.88 -1.62 -0.89
N CYS A 449 -1.52 -0.63 -1.71
CA CYS A 449 -2.53 0.21 -2.39
C CYS A 449 -3.22 -0.58 -3.50
N LEU A 450 -2.49 -1.40 -4.25
CA LEU A 450 -3.09 -2.18 -5.34
C LEU A 450 -4.10 -3.20 -4.82
N TYR A 451 -3.83 -3.81 -3.68
CA TYR A 451 -4.79 -4.69 -3.03
C TYR A 451 -6.04 -3.94 -2.57
N ALA A 452 -5.89 -2.74 -2.01
CA ALA A 452 -7.03 -1.90 -1.66
C ALA A 452 -7.85 -1.52 -2.92
N THR A 453 -7.18 -1.12 -4.01
CA THR A 453 -7.77 -0.88 -5.32
C THR A 453 -8.59 -2.08 -5.79
N TYR A 454 -8.02 -3.29 -5.78
CA TYR A 454 -8.72 -4.52 -6.15
C TYR A 454 -10.00 -4.74 -5.32
N LEU A 455 -9.94 -4.50 -4.01
CA LEU A 455 -11.08 -4.65 -3.11
C LEU A 455 -12.20 -3.62 -3.32
N THR A 456 -11.94 -2.50 -3.99
CA THR A 456 -13.00 -1.55 -4.42
C THR A 456 -13.88 -2.09 -5.56
N GLY A 457 -13.51 -3.24 -6.14
CA GLY A 457 -14.16 -3.79 -7.32
C GLY A 457 -13.49 -3.38 -8.64
N ALA A 458 -12.27 -2.86 -8.57
CA ALA A 458 -11.46 -2.50 -9.73
C ALA A 458 -11.00 -3.74 -10.50
N ASN A 459 -11.16 -3.76 -11.82
CA ASN A 459 -10.53 -4.76 -12.66
C ASN A 459 -9.14 -4.30 -13.11
N PHE A 460 -8.19 -5.23 -13.08
CA PHE A 460 -6.83 -5.03 -13.57
C PHE A 460 -6.76 -5.52 -15.01
N TRP A 461 -6.72 -4.59 -15.96
CA TRP A 461 -6.71 -4.87 -17.40
C TRP A 461 -5.30 -4.77 -17.96
N VAL A 462 -4.74 -5.88 -18.44
CA VAL A 462 -3.39 -5.89 -19.00
C VAL A 462 -3.37 -5.31 -20.40
N LEU A 463 -2.46 -4.36 -20.65
CA LEU A 463 -2.22 -3.80 -21.98
C LEU A 463 -1.55 -4.85 -22.89
N PRO A 464 -2.06 -5.08 -24.11
CA PRO A 464 -1.53 -6.14 -24.98
C PRO A 464 -0.18 -5.78 -25.61
N ASP A 465 0.08 -4.50 -25.90
CA ASP A 465 1.25 -4.09 -26.69
C ASP A 465 2.29 -3.27 -25.91
N ASP A 466 1.88 -2.72 -24.77
CA ASP A 466 2.74 -1.87 -23.94
C ASP A 466 3.42 -2.66 -22.83
N PHE A 467 4.65 -2.29 -22.52
CA PHE A 467 5.44 -2.92 -21.46
C PHE A 467 6.58 -2.00 -20.96
N VAL A 468 7.09 -2.32 -19.78
CA VAL A 468 8.27 -1.70 -19.18
C VAL A 468 9.39 -2.73 -19.03
N VAL A 469 10.63 -2.26 -18.99
CA VAL A 469 11.81 -3.12 -18.85
C VAL A 469 12.60 -2.73 -17.61
N ARG A 470 12.98 -3.71 -16.81
CA ARG A 470 13.92 -3.55 -15.70
C ARG A 470 15.34 -3.52 -16.25
N VAL A 471 16.05 -2.42 -16.00
CA VAL A 471 17.42 -2.20 -16.48
C VAL A 471 18.45 -2.29 -15.37
N LYS A 472 18.04 -2.05 -14.13
CA LYS A 472 18.90 -2.17 -12.95
C LYS A 472 18.26 -3.10 -11.93
N GLU A 473 19.10 -3.70 -11.09
CA GLU A 473 18.60 -4.35 -9.90
C GLU A 473 17.88 -3.31 -9.03
N GLN A 474 16.75 -3.71 -8.47
CA GLN A 474 15.95 -2.81 -7.64
C GLN A 474 16.72 -2.46 -6.37
N GLN A 475 16.85 -1.16 -6.10
CA GLN A 475 17.37 -0.71 -4.81
C GLN A 475 16.30 -0.97 -3.74
N GLN A 476 16.41 -2.10 -3.05
CA GLN A 476 15.50 -2.44 -1.97
C GLN A 476 15.77 -1.55 -0.75
N THR A 477 14.69 -1.18 -0.05
CA THR A 477 14.84 -0.53 1.25
C THR A 477 15.49 -1.54 2.20
N ILE A 478 16.68 -1.21 2.69
CA ILE A 478 17.42 -2.08 3.61
C ILE A 478 16.68 -2.10 4.95
N LEU A 479 16.14 -3.27 5.30
CA LEU A 479 15.45 -3.52 6.56
C LEU A 479 16.28 -4.43 7.44
N SER A 480 16.37 -4.12 8.73
CA SER A 480 16.85 -5.09 9.72
C SER A 480 15.91 -6.30 9.81
N SER A 481 16.40 -7.40 10.38
CA SER A 481 15.59 -8.62 10.59
C SER A 481 14.33 -8.34 11.42
N THR A 482 14.45 -7.49 12.44
CA THR A 482 13.32 -7.07 13.29
C THR A 482 12.31 -6.25 12.50
N GLU A 483 12.76 -5.27 11.71
CA GLU A 483 11.89 -4.44 10.88
C GLU A 483 11.15 -5.27 9.82
N THR A 484 11.84 -6.24 9.21
CA THR A 484 11.25 -7.19 8.26
C THR A 484 10.12 -7.99 8.90
N VAL A 485 10.34 -8.53 10.11
CA VAL A 485 9.29 -9.24 10.85
C VAL A 485 8.12 -8.32 11.19
N ILE A 486 8.38 -7.06 11.57
CA ILE A 486 7.34 -6.06 11.83
C ILE A 486 6.54 -5.79 10.55
N GLN A 487 7.18 -5.51 9.42
CA GLN A 487 6.53 -5.24 8.14
C GLN A 487 5.67 -6.42 7.68
N ASN A 488 6.18 -7.65 7.77
CA ASN A 488 5.43 -8.85 7.38
C ASN A 488 4.19 -9.07 8.26
N ARG A 489 4.32 -8.91 9.59
CA ARG A 489 3.19 -9.04 10.51
C ARG A 489 2.17 -7.92 10.32
N LEU A 490 2.65 -6.70 10.10
CA LEU A 490 1.82 -5.54 9.83
C LEU A 490 1.05 -5.73 8.53
N TYR A 491 1.70 -6.22 7.46
CA TYR A 491 1.05 -6.47 6.18
C TYR A 491 -0.01 -7.57 6.29
N ALA A 492 0.28 -8.67 6.99
CA ALA A 492 -0.71 -9.70 7.25
C ALA A 492 -1.95 -9.14 7.99
N LYS A 493 -1.78 -8.24 8.96
CA LYS A 493 -2.91 -7.58 9.64
C LYS A 493 -3.62 -6.58 8.74
N PHE A 494 -2.88 -5.82 7.94
CA PHE A 494 -3.42 -4.89 6.96
C PHE A 494 -4.36 -5.59 5.98
N VAL A 495 -4.00 -6.75 5.44
CA VAL A 495 -4.88 -7.50 4.53
C VAL A 495 -6.25 -7.77 5.16
N TRP A 496 -6.29 -8.10 6.44
CA TRP A 496 -7.53 -8.35 7.18
C TRP A 496 -8.32 -7.05 7.44
N GLU A 497 -7.64 -6.01 7.89
CA GLU A 497 -8.23 -4.68 8.15
C GLU A 497 -8.86 -4.11 6.87
N THR A 498 -8.12 -4.14 5.76
CA THR A 498 -8.54 -3.61 4.46
C THR A 498 -9.72 -4.40 3.89
N CYS A 499 -9.72 -5.73 4.05
CA CYS A 499 -10.87 -6.57 3.73
C CYS A 499 -12.15 -6.14 4.46
N VAL A 500 -12.07 -5.99 5.79
CA VAL A 500 -13.23 -5.59 6.60
C VAL A 500 -13.66 -4.16 6.26
N HIS A 501 -12.72 -3.26 6.03
CA HIS A 501 -12.99 -1.87 5.67
C HIS A 501 -13.78 -1.77 4.35
N HIS A 502 -13.27 -2.35 3.26
CA HIS A 502 -13.93 -2.25 1.95
C HIS A 502 -15.22 -3.08 1.87
N ALA A 503 -15.30 -4.23 2.56
CA ALA A 503 -16.56 -4.97 2.63
C ALA A 503 -17.68 -4.13 3.28
N ARG A 504 -17.36 -3.44 4.38
CA ARG A 504 -18.30 -2.53 5.06
C ARG A 504 -18.65 -1.30 4.23
N MET A 505 -17.66 -0.75 3.53
CA MET A 505 -17.86 0.39 2.62
C MET A 505 -18.87 0.02 1.51
N LEU A 506 -18.63 -1.11 0.82
CA LEU A 506 -19.51 -1.61 -0.23
C LEU A 506 -20.91 -1.96 0.29
N ASP A 507 -21.03 -2.50 1.51
CA ASP A 507 -22.32 -2.77 2.14
C ASP A 507 -23.09 -1.49 2.48
N ALA A 508 -22.40 -0.51 3.07
CA ALA A 508 -22.98 0.80 3.40
C ALA A 508 -23.46 1.57 2.16
N GLU A 509 -22.78 1.41 1.03
CA GLU A 509 -23.17 1.99 -0.26
C GLU A 509 -24.24 1.17 -1.01
N GLY A 510 -24.69 0.03 -0.46
CA GLY A 510 -25.65 -0.86 -1.11
C GLY A 510 -25.07 -1.64 -2.30
N LEU A 511 -23.74 -1.61 -2.48
CA LEU A 511 -23.01 -2.28 -3.57
C LEU A 511 -22.62 -3.73 -3.24
N TRP A 512 -22.80 -4.18 -2.01
CA TRP A 512 -22.40 -5.53 -1.58
C TRP A 512 -23.07 -6.66 -2.38
N ASN A 513 -24.28 -6.46 -2.91
CA ASN A 513 -24.95 -7.49 -3.72
C ASN A 513 -24.70 -7.37 -5.23
N THR A 514 -23.84 -6.42 -5.64
CA THR A 514 -23.51 -6.16 -7.04
C THR A 514 -22.18 -6.79 -7.45
N GLU A 515 -21.88 -6.73 -8.75
CA GLU A 515 -20.61 -7.20 -9.32
C GLU A 515 -19.39 -6.45 -8.76
N LYS A 516 -19.55 -5.20 -8.32
CA LYS A 516 -18.47 -4.42 -7.67
C LYS A 516 -17.91 -5.12 -6.43
N SER A 517 -18.72 -5.92 -5.75
CA SER A 517 -18.29 -6.67 -4.56
C SER A 517 -17.58 -7.99 -4.87
N ARG A 518 -17.52 -8.44 -6.13
CA ARG A 518 -17.02 -9.78 -6.49
C ARG A 518 -15.61 -10.02 -5.95
N HIS A 519 -14.72 -9.06 -6.16
CA HIS A 519 -13.32 -9.12 -5.72
C HIS A 519 -13.21 -9.21 -4.20
N ALA A 520 -13.93 -8.35 -3.48
CA ALA A 520 -13.98 -8.38 -2.03
C ALA A 520 -14.55 -9.70 -1.50
N LYS A 521 -15.62 -10.23 -2.10
CA LYS A 521 -16.19 -11.54 -1.72
C LYS A 521 -15.21 -12.68 -1.95
N ALA A 522 -14.51 -12.69 -3.08
CA ALA A 522 -13.54 -13.74 -3.40
C ALA A 522 -12.35 -13.71 -2.42
N SER A 523 -11.66 -12.57 -2.31
CA SER A 523 -10.43 -12.44 -1.52
C SER A 523 -10.68 -12.40 -0.01
N CYS A 524 -11.79 -11.81 0.43
CA CYS A 524 -12.06 -11.63 1.86
C CYS A 524 -12.99 -12.70 2.45
N SER A 525 -13.46 -13.68 1.67
CA SER A 525 -14.36 -14.75 2.16
C SER A 525 -13.88 -15.38 3.46
N ARG A 526 -12.60 -15.77 3.54
CA ARG A 526 -12.01 -16.38 4.74
C ARG A 526 -11.99 -15.41 5.93
N VAL A 527 -11.54 -14.17 5.70
CA VAL A 527 -11.47 -13.12 6.73
C VAL A 527 -12.87 -12.84 7.29
N ILE A 528 -13.85 -12.61 6.43
CA ILE A 528 -15.24 -12.31 6.80
C ILE A 528 -15.89 -13.50 7.50
N ASN A 529 -15.69 -14.73 7.02
CA ASN A 529 -16.28 -15.94 7.61
C ASN A 529 -15.66 -16.33 8.97
N SER A 530 -14.41 -15.92 9.21
CA SER A 530 -13.73 -16.09 10.50
C SER A 530 -14.05 -14.96 11.49
N TRP A 531 -14.65 -13.87 11.03
CA TRP A 531 -14.91 -12.70 11.86
C TRP A 531 -16.00 -13.00 12.90
N GLY A 532 -15.74 -12.68 14.17
CA GLY A 532 -16.63 -13.00 15.29
C GLY A 532 -16.49 -14.43 15.83
N LYS A 533 -15.78 -15.32 15.13
CA LYS A 533 -15.31 -16.60 15.69
C LYS A 533 -13.92 -16.33 16.23
N GLY A 534 -13.79 -16.11 17.53
CA GLY A 534 -12.50 -15.87 18.18
C GLY A 534 -11.46 -16.88 17.67
N LEU A 535 -10.23 -16.42 17.45
CA LEU A 535 -9.09 -17.24 17.03
C LEU A 535 -8.98 -18.47 17.95
N VAL A 536 -9.57 -19.60 17.55
CA VAL A 536 -9.17 -20.90 18.06
C VAL A 536 -7.96 -21.24 17.22
N GLY A 537 -6.78 -21.08 17.82
CA GLY A 537 -5.54 -21.46 17.18
C GLY A 537 -5.55 -22.95 16.83
N GLU A 538 -5.11 -23.24 15.62
CA GLU A 538 -4.40 -24.49 15.32
C GLU A 538 -2.93 -24.15 15.10
#